data_AF-A0A3L7VI74-F1
#
_entry.id   AF-A0A3L7VI74-F1
#
_cell.length_a   1.000
_cell.length_b   1.000
_cell.length_c   1.000
_cell.angle_alpha   90.00
_cell.angle_beta   90.00
_cell.angle_gamma   90.00
#
_symmetry.space_group_name_H-M   'P 1'
#
loop_
_entity.id
_entity.type
_entity.pdbx_description
1 polymer ?
#
loop_
_entity_poly.entity_id
_entity_poly.type
_entity_poly.pdbx_seq_one_letter_code
_entity_poly.pdbx_strand_id
1 'polypeptide(L)'
;MVVAVPLGYLLSRARFPGRGLVDAILDIPIVLPPLVLGISLLILFQFWPFRLVSRQIVFQVPAVILAQFTVSAAFAARIMRVGFDQIDTRQEQVALTLGCTQARAFWSVLLPQAVPSIVTAATIAWARALGEFGPLLVFAGATRMKTEVLSTTVFLELSIGNLKSAVAVSVLMVAAALAVLLIARSSGGDMSETTGFGGRRAAR
;
A
#
# COMPACT_ATOMS: atom_id res chain seq x y z
N MET A 1 -6.43 0.45 -0.55
CA MET A 1 -6.95 1.64 0.17
C MET A 1 -8.09 1.30 1.12
N VAL A 2 -9.11 0.53 0.68
CA VAL A 2 -10.24 0.11 1.53
C VAL A 2 -9.81 -0.51 2.87
N VAL A 3 -8.71 -1.27 2.91
CA VAL A 3 -8.15 -1.82 4.16
C VAL A 3 -7.24 -0.82 4.87
N ALA A 4 -6.36 -0.14 4.12
CA ALA A 4 -5.34 0.74 4.68
C ALA A 4 -5.91 1.97 5.41
N VAL A 5 -6.99 2.57 4.91
CA VAL A 5 -7.63 3.75 5.51
C VAL A 5 -8.23 3.45 6.88
N PRO A 6 -9.15 2.48 7.05
CA PRO A 6 -9.70 2.16 8.37
C PRO A 6 -8.63 1.63 9.32
N LEU A 7 -7.65 0.86 8.82
CA LEU A 7 -6.57 0.34 9.64
C LEU A 7 -5.66 1.47 10.15
N GLY A 8 -5.30 2.43 9.29
CA GLY A 8 -4.56 3.63 9.68
C GLY A 8 -5.32 4.48 10.71
N TYR A 9 -6.63 4.67 10.51
CA TYR A 9 -7.48 5.38 11.45
C TYR A 9 -7.54 4.68 12.81
N LEU A 10 -7.78 3.36 12.81
CA LEU A 10 -7.85 2.55 14.03
C LEU A 10 -6.54 2.61 14.81
N LEU A 11 -5.40 2.47 14.14
CA LEU A 11 -4.08 2.52 14.78
C LEU A 11 -3.70 3.93 15.25
N SER A 12 -4.20 4.98 14.60
CA SER A 12 -4.01 6.35 15.05
C SER A 12 -4.85 6.65 16.30
N ARG A 13 -6.17 6.39 16.25
CA ARG A 13 -7.13 6.87 17.26
C ARG A 13 -7.40 5.89 18.39
N ALA A 14 -7.42 4.58 18.14
CA ALA A 14 -7.85 3.61 19.14
C ALA A 14 -6.68 3.13 20.03
N ARG A 15 -6.99 2.93 21.31
CA ARG A 15 -6.14 2.21 22.27
C ARG A 15 -6.87 0.95 22.69
N PHE A 16 -6.41 -0.21 22.22
CA PHE A 16 -7.00 -1.51 22.52
C PHE A 16 -5.91 -2.54 22.86
N PRO A 17 -6.20 -3.56 23.70
CA PRO A 17 -5.26 -4.62 24.00
C PRO A 17 -4.93 -5.39 22.71
N GLY A 18 -3.65 -5.54 22.39
CA GLY A 18 -3.19 -6.18 21.14
C GLY A 18 -2.77 -5.22 20.02
N ARG A 19 -2.90 -3.91 20.20
CA ARG A 19 -2.41 -2.90 19.23
C ARG A 19 -0.94 -3.12 18.82
N GLY A 20 -0.07 -3.46 19.78
CA GLY A 20 1.34 -3.72 19.50
C GLY A 20 1.57 -4.93 18.59
N LEU A 21 0.71 -5.95 18.67
CA LEU A 21 0.78 -7.11 17.77
C LEU A 21 0.35 -6.73 16.35
N VAL A 22 -0.71 -5.92 16.20
CA VAL A 22 -1.14 -5.42 14.89
C VAL A 22 -0.05 -4.54 14.26
N ASP A 23 0.57 -3.66 15.05
CA ASP A 23 1.70 -2.84 14.60
C ASP A 23 2.88 -3.71 14.15
N ALA A 24 3.26 -4.73 14.94
CA ALA A 24 4.31 -5.66 14.55
C ALA A 24 3.99 -6.42 13.26
N ILE A 25 2.75 -6.88 13.09
CA ILE A 25 2.31 -7.58 11.87
C ILE A 25 2.40 -6.67 10.64
N LEU A 26 2.07 -5.39 10.77
CA LEU A 26 2.19 -4.44 9.67
C LEU A 26 3.64 -4.07 9.35
N ASP A 27 4.53 -4.12 10.35
CA ASP A 27 5.94 -3.83 10.14
C ASP A 27 6.70 -5.03 9.51
N ILE A 28 6.22 -6.27 9.67
CA ILE A 28 6.84 -7.47 9.07
C ILE A 28 7.04 -7.32 7.54
N PRO A 29 6.02 -6.98 6.72
CA PRO A 29 6.19 -6.79 5.28
C PRO A 29 7.12 -5.63 4.87
N ILE A 30 7.35 -4.69 5.78
CA ILE A 30 8.17 -3.51 5.52
C ILE A 30 9.65 -3.83 5.80
N VAL A 31 9.92 -4.62 6.83
CA VAL A 31 11.28 -4.94 7.31
C VAL A 31 11.86 -6.16 6.60
N LEU A 32 11.03 -7.16 6.26
CA LEU A 32 11.54 -8.39 5.67
C LEU A 32 11.96 -8.20 4.20
N PRO A 33 13.05 -8.87 3.76
CA PRO A 33 13.36 -8.95 2.33
C PRO A 33 12.16 -9.51 1.55
N PRO A 34 11.81 -8.94 0.38
CA PRO A 34 10.61 -9.36 -0.36
C PRO A 34 10.59 -10.85 -0.69
N LEU A 35 11.75 -11.44 -1.01
CA LEU A 35 11.86 -12.87 -1.25
C LEU A 35 11.42 -13.71 -0.02
N VAL A 36 11.83 -13.29 1.17
CA VAL A 36 11.47 -13.95 2.44
C VAL A 36 9.96 -13.82 2.72
N LEU A 37 9.34 -12.72 2.33
CA LEU A 37 7.87 -12.58 2.41
C LEU A 37 7.16 -13.57 1.49
N GLY A 38 7.67 -13.77 0.26
CA GLY A 38 7.15 -14.79 -0.64
C GLY A 38 7.19 -16.19 -0.05
N ILE A 39 8.35 -16.57 0.50
CA ILE A 39 8.54 -17.87 1.16
C ILE A 39 7.60 -18.00 2.38
N SER A 40 7.50 -16.95 3.20
CA SER A 40 6.63 -16.93 4.38
C SER A 40 5.16 -17.13 4.00
N LEU A 41 4.68 -16.47 2.93
CA LEU A 41 3.33 -16.67 2.41
C LEU A 41 3.15 -18.10 1.89
N LEU A 42 4.10 -18.63 1.12
CA LEU A 42 4.04 -20.00 0.62
C LEU A 42 3.93 -21.03 1.76
N ILE A 43 4.73 -20.84 2.81
CA ILE A 43 4.73 -21.67 4.02
C ILE A 43 3.41 -21.51 4.81
N LEU A 44 2.89 -20.28 4.94
CA LEU A 44 1.63 -20.00 5.63
C LEU A 44 0.47 -20.85 5.05
N PHE A 45 0.43 -20.99 3.73
CA PHE A 45 -0.58 -21.80 3.03
C PHE A 45 -0.39 -23.32 3.16
N GLN A 46 0.62 -23.80 3.88
CA GLN A 46 0.75 -25.21 4.30
C GLN A 46 0.05 -25.49 5.64
N PHE A 47 -0.24 -24.47 6.43
CA PHE A 47 -0.86 -24.60 7.75
C PHE A 47 -2.38 -24.45 7.70
N TRP A 48 -3.06 -25.06 8.66
CA TRP A 48 -4.50 -24.87 8.86
C TRP A 48 -4.77 -23.44 9.38
N PRO A 49 -5.83 -22.73 8.92
CA PRO A 49 -6.86 -23.16 7.96
C PRO A 49 -6.50 -22.90 6.48
N PHE A 50 -5.44 -22.15 6.20
CA PHE A 50 -5.07 -21.73 4.84
C PHE A 50 -4.79 -22.90 3.89
N ARG A 51 -4.35 -24.05 4.41
CA ARG A 51 -4.16 -25.29 3.67
C ARG A 51 -5.41 -25.72 2.88
N LEU A 52 -6.61 -25.45 3.39
CA LEU A 52 -7.87 -25.83 2.74
C LEU A 52 -8.07 -25.12 1.39
N VAL A 53 -7.61 -23.87 1.28
CA VAL A 53 -7.75 -23.04 0.08
C VAL A 53 -6.46 -22.93 -0.72
N SER A 54 -5.37 -23.54 -0.23
CA SER A 54 -4.02 -23.50 -0.80
C SER A 54 -3.98 -23.85 -2.28
N ARG A 55 -4.70 -24.91 -2.70
CA ARG A 55 -4.75 -25.35 -4.11
C ARG A 55 -5.36 -24.32 -5.07
N GLN A 56 -6.24 -23.45 -4.57
CA GLN A 56 -6.93 -22.43 -5.37
C GLN A 56 -6.14 -21.12 -5.42
N ILE A 57 -5.22 -20.90 -4.48
CA ILE A 57 -4.51 -19.64 -4.31
C ILE A 57 -3.06 -19.76 -4.77
N VAL A 58 -2.31 -20.72 -4.22
CA VAL A 58 -0.88 -20.89 -4.48
C VAL A 58 -0.65 -21.27 -5.94
N PHE A 59 0.30 -20.61 -6.61
CA PHE A 59 0.56 -20.75 -8.05
C PHE A 59 -0.63 -20.41 -8.98
N GLN A 60 -1.56 -19.57 -8.50
CA GLN A 60 -2.71 -19.08 -9.25
C GLN A 60 -2.76 -17.55 -9.20
N VAL A 61 -3.63 -16.93 -10.02
CA VAL A 61 -3.82 -15.46 -10.05
C VAL A 61 -4.10 -14.86 -8.66
N PRO A 62 -4.88 -15.50 -7.75
CA PRO A 62 -5.07 -14.98 -6.40
C PRO A 62 -3.77 -14.84 -5.59
N ALA A 63 -2.76 -15.68 -5.82
CA ALA A 63 -1.46 -15.52 -5.16
C ALA A 63 -0.73 -14.24 -5.61
N VAL A 64 -0.87 -13.84 -6.87
CA VAL A 64 -0.31 -12.57 -7.38
C VAL A 64 -0.93 -11.40 -6.61
N ILE A 65 -2.26 -11.39 -6.53
CA ILE A 65 -3.03 -10.34 -5.83
C ILE A 65 -2.65 -10.30 -4.36
N LEU A 66 -2.60 -11.47 -3.69
CA LEU A 66 -2.31 -11.54 -2.26
C LEU A 66 -0.88 -11.10 -1.95
N ALA A 67 0.12 -11.52 -2.74
CA ALA A 67 1.50 -11.12 -2.54
C ALA A 67 1.70 -9.61 -2.71
N GLN A 68 1.12 -9.01 -3.77
CA GLN A 68 1.16 -7.56 -3.96
C GLN A 68 0.40 -6.85 -2.84
N PHE A 69 -0.77 -7.37 -2.45
CA PHE A 69 -1.59 -6.79 -1.40
C PHE A 69 -0.86 -6.77 -0.05
N THR A 70 -0.23 -7.87 0.38
CA THR A 70 0.45 -7.95 1.69
C THR A 70 1.50 -6.85 1.84
N VAL A 71 2.30 -6.62 0.79
CA VAL A 71 3.34 -5.59 0.82
C VAL A 71 2.73 -4.19 0.68
N SER A 72 1.92 -3.95 -0.34
CA SER A 72 1.37 -2.63 -0.61
C SER A 72 0.40 -2.14 0.46
N ALA A 73 -0.38 -3.04 1.09
CA ALA A 73 -1.30 -2.68 2.16
C ALA A 73 -0.55 -2.28 3.44
N ALA A 74 0.56 -2.93 3.77
CA ALA A 74 1.39 -2.58 4.92
C ALA A 74 1.96 -1.15 4.79
N PHE A 75 2.59 -0.85 3.65
CA PHE A 75 3.09 0.49 3.34
C PHE A 75 1.96 1.53 3.35
N ALA A 76 0.83 1.24 2.71
CA ALA A 76 -0.32 2.15 2.69
C ALA A 76 -0.88 2.42 4.08
N ALA A 77 -1.06 1.38 4.91
CA ALA A 77 -1.58 1.53 6.26
C ALA A 77 -0.66 2.36 7.13
N ARG A 78 0.66 2.20 6.98
CA ARG A 78 1.67 3.01 7.68
C ARG A 78 1.59 4.48 7.28
N ILE A 79 1.49 4.78 5.99
CA ILE A 79 1.33 6.17 5.50
C ILE A 79 0.01 6.76 5.99
N MET A 80 -1.08 6.01 5.92
CA MET A 80 -2.39 6.47 6.41
C MET A 80 -2.38 6.76 7.90
N ARG A 81 -1.75 5.90 8.72
CA ARG A 81 -1.58 6.15 10.16
C ARG A 81 -0.86 7.47 10.40
N VAL A 82 0.28 7.70 9.76
CA VAL A 82 1.04 8.96 9.88
C VAL A 82 0.19 10.15 9.43
N GLY A 83 -0.57 10.01 8.34
CA GLY A 83 -1.50 11.04 7.88
C GLY A 83 -2.57 11.40 8.91
N PHE A 84 -3.20 10.40 9.53
CA PHE A 84 -4.20 10.64 10.58
C PHE A 84 -3.56 11.22 11.87
N ASP A 85 -2.34 10.81 12.21
CA ASP A 85 -1.61 11.35 13.36
C ASP A 85 -1.27 12.84 13.20
N GLN A 86 -1.17 13.35 11.96
CA GLN A 86 -0.95 14.77 11.66
C GLN A 86 -2.22 15.63 11.75
N ILE A 87 -3.41 15.03 11.67
CA ILE A 87 -4.68 15.76 11.74
C ILE A 87 -5.07 15.98 13.20
N ASP A 88 -5.26 17.24 13.59
CA ASP A 88 -5.66 17.62 14.95
C ASP A 88 -7.00 16.99 15.34
N THR A 89 -6.98 16.22 16.43
CA THR A 89 -8.15 15.59 17.04
C THR A 89 -9.22 16.58 17.50
N ARG A 90 -8.87 17.86 17.72
CA ARG A 90 -9.82 18.88 18.17
C ARG A 90 -11.00 19.06 17.21
N GLN A 91 -10.76 18.98 15.90
CA GLN A 91 -11.83 19.15 14.91
C GLN A 91 -12.84 18.00 14.97
N GLU A 92 -12.36 16.77 15.19
CA GLU A 92 -13.19 15.59 15.41
C GLU A 92 -14.01 15.73 16.70
N GLN A 93 -13.39 16.21 17.79
CA GLN A 93 -14.09 16.45 19.06
C GLN A 93 -15.18 17.51 18.95
N VAL A 94 -14.94 18.63 18.23
CA VAL A 94 -15.96 19.66 18.00
C VAL A 94 -17.15 19.09 17.23
N ALA A 95 -16.92 18.28 16.21
CA ALA A 95 -17.99 17.63 15.47
C ALA A 95 -18.86 16.73 16.38
N LEU A 96 -18.23 15.98 17.29
CA LEU A 96 -18.95 15.18 18.28
C LEU A 96 -19.81 16.04 19.22
N THR A 97 -19.29 17.19 19.68
CA THR A 97 -20.06 18.13 20.52
C THR A 97 -21.25 18.76 19.80
N LEU A 98 -21.18 18.90 18.47
CA LEU A 98 -22.29 19.38 17.62
C LEU A 98 -23.32 18.26 17.32
N GLY A 99 -23.24 17.12 18.00
CA GLY A 99 -24.19 16.01 17.86
C GLY A 99 -23.89 15.06 16.71
N CYS A 100 -22.71 15.14 16.08
CA CYS A 100 -22.31 14.13 15.11
C CYS A 100 -21.95 12.81 15.82
N THR A 101 -22.32 11.69 15.22
CA THR A 101 -21.77 10.38 15.62
C THR A 101 -20.31 10.25 15.16
N GLN A 102 -19.56 9.35 15.77
CA GLN A 102 -18.15 9.12 15.41
C GLN A 102 -17.97 8.74 13.93
N ALA A 103 -18.87 7.93 13.38
CA ALA A 103 -18.87 7.61 11.95
C ALA A 103 -19.11 8.86 11.09
N ARG A 104 -20.08 9.72 11.47
CA ARG A 104 -20.34 10.96 10.74
C ARG A 104 -19.13 11.89 10.79
N ALA A 105 -18.54 12.10 11.97
CA ALA A 105 -17.34 12.91 12.14
C ALA A 105 -16.15 12.38 11.30
N PHE A 106 -15.97 11.07 11.24
CA PHE A 106 -14.97 10.44 10.37
C PHE A 106 -15.20 10.79 8.89
N TRP A 107 -16.40 10.55 8.37
CA TRP A 107 -16.68 10.75 6.93
C TRP A 107 -16.74 12.23 6.54
N SER A 108 -17.24 13.11 7.40
CA SER A 108 -17.48 14.52 7.05
C SER A 108 -16.33 15.46 7.41
N VAL A 109 -15.49 15.11 8.39
CA VAL A 109 -14.42 15.99 8.88
C VAL A 109 -13.05 15.38 8.62
N LEU A 110 -12.84 14.15 9.09
CA LEU A 110 -11.50 13.55 9.08
C LEU A 110 -11.08 13.05 7.70
N LEU A 111 -11.96 12.34 7.01
CA LEU A 111 -11.64 11.72 5.72
C LEU A 111 -11.30 12.75 4.63
N PRO A 112 -12.03 13.89 4.49
CA PRO A 112 -11.66 14.94 3.53
C PRO A 112 -10.28 15.54 3.81
N GLN A 113 -9.89 15.70 5.07
CA GLN A 113 -8.57 16.18 5.46
C GLN A 113 -7.47 15.15 5.23
N ALA A 114 -7.80 13.86 5.26
CA ALA A 114 -6.88 12.78 4.99
C ALA A 114 -6.68 12.51 3.48
N VAL A 115 -7.42 13.17 2.59
CA VAL A 115 -7.28 13.03 1.12
C VAL A 115 -5.83 13.15 0.63
N PRO A 116 -5.00 14.11 1.07
CA PRO A 116 -3.60 14.20 0.64
C PRO A 116 -2.83 12.93 0.98
N SER A 117 -2.99 12.44 2.22
CA SER A 117 -2.37 11.20 2.68
C SER A 117 -2.90 9.97 1.95
N ILE A 118 -4.18 9.94 1.57
CA ILE A 118 -4.79 8.87 0.76
C ILE A 118 -4.15 8.82 -0.62
N VAL A 119 -4.00 9.98 -1.29
CA VAL A 119 -3.37 10.08 -2.62
C VAL A 119 -1.91 9.64 -2.54
N THR A 120 -1.16 10.10 -1.54
CA THR A 120 0.22 9.65 -1.31
C THR A 120 0.30 8.14 -1.06
N ALA A 121 -0.53 7.61 -0.14
CA ALA A 121 -0.56 6.19 0.17
C ALA A 121 -0.94 5.34 -1.05
N ALA A 122 -1.93 5.78 -1.83
CA ALA A 122 -2.36 5.11 -3.06
C ALA A 122 -1.24 5.06 -4.11
N THR A 123 -0.57 6.19 -4.32
CA THR A 123 0.55 6.29 -5.28
C THR A 123 1.69 5.35 -4.88
N ILE A 124 2.11 5.39 -3.61
CA ILE A 124 3.18 4.53 -3.11
C ILE A 124 2.78 3.05 -3.17
N ALA A 125 1.55 2.70 -2.74
CA ALA A 125 1.06 1.33 -2.78
C ALA A 125 1.02 0.77 -4.21
N TRP A 126 0.60 1.58 -5.18
CA TRP A 126 0.58 1.22 -6.59
C TRP A 126 2.01 1.05 -7.15
N ALA A 127 2.91 2.01 -6.86
CA ALA A 127 4.29 1.94 -7.29
C ALA A 127 4.99 0.69 -6.73
N ARG A 128 4.71 0.36 -5.46
CA ARG A 128 5.20 -0.88 -4.83
C ARG A 128 4.63 -2.12 -5.50
N ALA A 129 3.34 -2.16 -5.80
CA ALA A 129 2.70 -3.33 -6.43
C ALA A 129 3.26 -3.60 -7.83
N LEU A 130 3.51 -2.56 -8.63
CA LEU A 130 4.13 -2.71 -9.96
C LEU A 130 5.56 -3.25 -9.91
N GLY A 131 6.34 -2.80 -8.92
CA GLY A 131 7.74 -3.18 -8.76
C GLY A 131 7.95 -4.51 -8.03
N GLU A 132 6.89 -5.19 -7.59
CA GLU A 132 7.04 -6.45 -6.86
C GLU A 132 7.52 -7.58 -7.78
N PHE A 133 8.46 -8.37 -7.28
CA PHE A 133 9.09 -9.46 -8.01
C PHE A 133 9.30 -10.70 -7.14
N GLY A 134 10.05 -10.56 -6.04
CA GLY A 134 10.46 -11.68 -5.18
C GLY A 134 9.27 -12.51 -4.64
N PRO A 135 8.28 -11.89 -3.98
CA PRO A 135 7.08 -12.58 -3.53
C PRO A 135 6.33 -13.29 -4.65
N LEU A 136 6.25 -12.66 -5.83
CA LEU A 136 5.51 -13.19 -6.98
C LEU A 136 6.16 -14.45 -7.53
N LEU A 137 7.49 -14.42 -7.73
CA LEU A 137 8.22 -15.55 -8.26
C LEU A 137 8.09 -16.79 -7.37
N VAL A 138 8.11 -16.62 -6.05
CA VAL A 138 8.07 -17.74 -5.09
C VAL A 138 6.65 -18.22 -4.81
N PHE A 139 5.70 -17.31 -4.59
CA PHE A 139 4.36 -17.65 -4.10
C PHE A 139 3.35 -17.86 -5.23
N ALA A 140 3.40 -17.02 -6.27
CA ALA A 140 2.50 -17.09 -7.42
C ALA A 140 3.12 -17.84 -8.61
N GLY A 141 4.45 -17.91 -8.69
CA GLY A 141 5.17 -18.43 -9.85
C GLY A 141 5.07 -17.51 -11.07
N ALA A 142 5.93 -17.74 -12.06
CA ALA A 142 5.98 -16.98 -13.31
C ALA A 142 5.48 -17.84 -14.50
N THR A 143 4.23 -18.33 -14.42
CA THR A 143 3.66 -19.13 -15.50
C THR A 143 3.15 -18.22 -16.60
N ARG A 144 3.70 -18.40 -17.81
CA ARG A 144 3.35 -17.60 -18.99
C ARG A 144 1.86 -17.64 -19.30
N MET A 145 1.29 -16.50 -19.68
CA MET A 145 -0.15 -16.32 -19.95
C MET A 145 -1.09 -16.70 -18.78
N LYS A 146 -0.58 -16.82 -17.55
CA LYS A 146 -1.37 -17.23 -16.39
C LYS A 146 -1.08 -16.40 -15.14
N THR A 147 0.14 -16.46 -14.64
CA THR A 147 0.57 -15.75 -13.41
C THR A 147 1.73 -14.80 -13.67
N GLU A 148 2.21 -14.72 -14.91
CA GLU A 148 3.21 -13.73 -15.28
C GLU A 148 2.66 -12.30 -15.17
N VAL A 149 3.48 -11.44 -14.59
CA VAL A 149 3.33 -9.98 -14.58
C VAL A 149 4.56 -9.36 -15.23
N LEU A 150 4.48 -8.08 -15.62
CA LEU A 150 5.55 -7.37 -16.32
C LEU A 150 6.94 -7.57 -15.69
N SER A 151 7.04 -7.47 -14.35
CA SER A 151 8.30 -7.67 -13.63
C SER A 151 8.88 -9.08 -13.78
N THR A 152 8.03 -10.11 -13.71
CA THR A 152 8.44 -11.50 -13.93
C THR A 152 8.71 -11.79 -15.40
N THR A 153 8.03 -11.14 -16.34
CA THR A 153 8.27 -11.29 -17.78
C THR A 153 9.68 -10.81 -18.14
N VAL A 154 10.16 -9.70 -17.57
CA VAL A 154 11.56 -9.27 -17.76
C VAL A 154 12.53 -10.38 -17.36
N PHE A 155 12.30 -11.02 -16.22
CA PHE A 155 13.13 -12.14 -15.75
C PHE A 155 13.02 -13.38 -16.66
N LEU A 156 11.82 -13.73 -17.12
CA LEU A 156 11.61 -14.85 -18.04
C LEU A 156 12.34 -14.64 -19.37
N GLU A 157 12.21 -13.45 -19.97
CA GLU A 157 12.90 -13.10 -21.23
C GLU A 157 14.42 -13.09 -21.06
N LEU A 158 14.92 -12.56 -19.94
CA LEU A 158 16.35 -12.60 -19.62
C LEU A 158 16.86 -14.04 -19.45
N SER A 159 16.08 -14.90 -18.80
CA SER A 159 16.45 -16.30 -18.53
C SER A 159 16.56 -17.15 -19.80
N ILE A 160 15.81 -16.82 -20.86
CA ILE A 160 15.89 -17.48 -22.17
C ILE A 160 16.85 -16.76 -23.14
N GLY A 161 17.58 -15.75 -22.67
CA GLY A 161 18.56 -15.00 -23.47
C GLY A 161 17.95 -13.97 -24.44
N ASN A 162 16.64 -13.70 -24.36
CA ASN A 162 15.97 -12.73 -25.22
C ASN A 162 16.09 -11.31 -24.66
N LEU A 163 17.29 -10.75 -24.74
CA LEU A 163 17.59 -9.42 -24.20
C LEU A 163 16.75 -8.31 -24.85
N LYS A 164 16.43 -8.45 -26.14
CA LYS A 164 15.62 -7.46 -26.88
C LYS A 164 14.24 -7.30 -26.25
N SER A 165 13.55 -8.42 -25.99
CA SER A 165 12.24 -8.38 -25.32
C SER A 165 12.34 -7.91 -23.87
N ALA A 166 13.35 -8.39 -23.12
CA ALA A 166 13.56 -7.97 -21.73
C ALA A 166 13.74 -6.44 -21.59
N VAL A 167 14.53 -5.83 -22.48
CA VAL A 167 14.73 -4.38 -22.54
C VAL A 167 13.43 -3.67 -22.93
N ALA A 168 12.70 -4.17 -23.93
CA ALA A 168 11.44 -3.56 -24.36
C ALA A 168 10.41 -3.50 -23.22
N VAL A 169 10.22 -4.61 -22.49
CA VAL A 169 9.32 -4.66 -21.32
C VAL A 169 9.82 -3.73 -20.21
N SER A 170 11.13 -3.67 -19.96
CA SER A 170 11.71 -2.78 -18.95
C SER A 170 11.46 -1.30 -19.27
N VAL A 171 11.63 -0.89 -20.54
CA VAL A 171 11.33 0.49 -20.99
C VAL A 171 9.85 0.81 -20.81
N LEU A 172 8.95 -0.13 -21.12
CA LEU A 172 7.51 0.05 -20.90
C LEU A 172 7.19 0.25 -19.41
N MET A 173 7.81 -0.53 -18.51
CA MET A 173 7.66 -0.36 -17.07
C MET A 173 8.18 1.02 -16.60
N VAL A 174 9.32 1.47 -17.10
CA VAL A 174 9.87 2.80 -16.78
C VAL A 174 8.94 3.91 -17.27
N ALA A 175 8.42 3.81 -18.49
CA ALA A 175 7.47 4.78 -19.03
C ALA A 175 6.17 4.84 -18.21
N ALA A 176 5.63 3.68 -17.82
CA ALA A 176 4.45 3.61 -16.95
C ALA A 176 4.71 4.22 -15.57
N ALA A 177 5.88 3.94 -14.97
CA ALA A 177 6.28 4.53 -13.70
C ALA A 177 6.42 6.05 -13.79
N LEU A 178 7.05 6.56 -14.84
CA LEU A 178 7.17 8.00 -15.09
C LEU A 178 5.80 8.67 -15.25
N ALA A 179 4.91 8.08 -16.04
CA ALA A 179 3.55 8.60 -16.23
C ALA A 179 2.81 8.76 -14.90
N VAL A 180 2.85 7.74 -14.04
CA VAL A 180 2.17 7.82 -12.74
C VAL A 180 2.85 8.78 -11.76
N LEU A 181 4.19 8.83 -11.74
CA LEU A 181 4.91 9.80 -10.92
C LEU A 181 4.59 11.24 -11.34
N LEU A 182 4.47 11.51 -12.64
CA LEU A 182 4.09 12.83 -13.16
C LEU A 182 2.64 13.20 -12.77
N ILE A 183 1.70 12.27 -12.94
CA ILE A 183 0.31 12.46 -12.52
C ILE A 183 0.24 12.76 -11.03
N ALA A 184 0.87 11.92 -10.19
CA ALA A 184 0.87 12.10 -8.75
C ALA A 184 1.48 13.44 -8.31
N ARG A 185 2.56 13.90 -8.98
CA ARG A 185 3.16 15.21 -8.71
C ARG A 185 2.28 16.37 -9.12
N SER A 186 1.63 16.29 -10.29
CA SER A 186 0.70 17.34 -10.74
C SER A 186 -0.51 17.49 -9.81
N SER A 187 -1.02 16.40 -9.25
CA SER A 187 -2.12 16.43 -8.26
C SER A 187 -1.67 16.85 -6.86
N GLY A 188 -0.37 16.74 -6.55
CA GLY A 188 0.22 17.14 -5.26
C GLY A 188 0.67 18.61 -5.19
N GLY A 189 0.88 19.26 -6.35
CA GLY A 189 1.31 20.66 -6.43
C GLY A 189 0.32 21.66 -5.82
N ASP A 190 -0.98 21.40 -5.94
CA ASP A 190 -2.03 22.24 -5.34
C ASP A 190 -2.09 22.14 -3.81
N MET A 191 -1.53 21.07 -3.22
CA MET A 191 -1.58 20.84 -1.77
C MET A 191 -0.48 21.61 -1.01
N SER A 192 0.66 21.88 -1.66
CA SER A 192 1.76 22.64 -1.06
C SER A 192 1.42 24.12 -0.83
N GLU A 193 0.48 24.69 -1.59
CA GLU A 193 0.05 26.09 -1.41
C GLU A 193 -0.95 26.28 -0.26
N THR A 194 -1.72 25.25 0.11
CA THR A 194 -2.75 25.37 1.17
C THR A 194 -2.20 25.21 2.58
N THR A 195 -1.03 24.60 2.76
CA THR A 195 -0.33 24.52 4.07
C THR A 195 0.61 25.69 4.35
N GLY A 196 0.75 26.64 3.43
CA GLY A 196 1.71 27.76 3.50
C GLY A 196 1.23 29.04 4.19
N PHE A 197 0.00 29.10 4.72
CA PHE A 197 -0.56 30.33 5.30
C PHE A 197 -0.87 30.20 6.80
N GLY A 198 0.18 30.16 7.64
CA GLY A 198 0.01 30.16 9.10
C GLY A 198 1.21 30.60 9.93
N GLY A 199 2.40 30.83 9.34
CA GLY A 199 3.63 31.09 10.11
C GLY A 199 4.24 32.50 9.98
N ARG A 200 3.64 33.40 9.20
CA ARG A 200 4.17 34.76 8.97
C ARG A 200 3.19 35.83 9.45
N ARG A 201 2.79 35.80 10.73
CA ARG A 201 2.13 36.95 11.41
C ARG A 201 2.11 36.78 12.94
N ALA A 202 3.28 36.86 13.53
CA ALA A 202 3.52 37.32 14.91
C ALA A 202 5.04 37.62 14.97
N ALA A 203 5.50 38.72 14.38
CA ALA A 203 5.65 40.03 15.04
C ALA A 203 6.63 39.92 16.22
N ARG A 204 7.84 40.44 16.06
CA ARG A 204 8.25 41.78 16.52
C ARG A 204 8.39 41.85 18.04
#